data_AF-X0XIW7-F1
#
_entry.id   AF-X0XIW7-F1
#
_cell.length_a   1.000
_cell.length_b   1.000
_cell.length_c   1.000
_cell.angle_alpha   90.00
_cell.angle_beta   90.00
_cell.angle_gamma   90.00
#
_symmetry.space_group_name_H-M   'P 1'
#
loop_
_entity.id
_entity.type
_entity.pdbx_description
1 polymer ?
#
loop_
_entity_poly.entity_id
_entity_poly.type
_entity_poly.pdbx_seq_one_letter_code
_entity_poly.pdbx_strand_id
1 'polypeptide(L)'
;MANRTLTFSIFRYNPYDPDFGPRMQEYILEETPRMTLFTALTRIREEMDPSLQFDFVCRSAVCGSCAMLVNGHPRLACRTRTDQLSQKIVLHPLPFFRLIGDLSVDTGSWFAEMAHRVESWVHTAKAFNPDAEEERMPNDEALAVYELDRCIECGCCVAACVTAQMRD
;
A
#
# COMPACT_ATOMS: atom_id res chain seq x y z
N MET A 1 -3.80 21.81 25.03
CA MET A 1 -2.59 20.96 24.98
C MET A 1 -1.92 21.27 23.65
N ALA A 2 -0.62 21.60 23.64
CA ALA A 2 0.07 21.83 22.37
C ALA A 2 0.14 20.51 21.60
N ASN A 3 -0.19 20.54 20.32
CA ASN A 3 -0.03 19.39 19.46
C ASN A 3 1.46 19.10 19.25
N ARG A 4 1.79 17.85 18.96
CA ARG A 4 3.18 17.44 18.68
C ARG A 4 3.56 17.90 17.27
N THR A 5 4.71 18.55 17.14
CA THR A 5 5.32 18.82 15.83
C THR A 5 6.00 17.56 15.31
N LEU A 6 5.58 17.06 14.15
CA LEU A 6 6.11 15.87 13.49
C LEU A 6 7.06 16.24 12.35
N THR A 7 8.12 15.47 12.19
CA THR A 7 9.05 15.56 11.05
C THR A 7 8.86 14.36 10.14
N PHE A 8 8.39 14.59 8.92
CA PHE A 8 8.26 13.58 7.87
C PHE A 8 9.49 13.63 6.97
N SER A 9 10.33 12.59 7.02
CA SER A 9 11.44 12.41 6.09
C SER A 9 10.99 11.46 4.99
N ILE A 10 10.73 12.00 3.80
CA ILE A 10 10.08 11.28 2.70
C ILE A 10 11.09 11.08 1.57
N PHE A 11 11.20 9.84 1.07
CA PHE A 11 11.94 9.55 -0.14
C PHE A 11 11.27 10.23 -1.34
N ARG A 12 12.05 10.99 -2.09
CA ARG A 12 11.63 11.71 -3.28
C ARG A 12 12.47 11.25 -4.47
N TYR A 13 11.81 10.92 -5.57
CA TYR A 13 12.44 10.62 -6.85
C TYR A 13 11.40 10.69 -7.98
N ASN A 14 11.74 11.37 -9.07
CA ASN A 14 10.90 11.42 -10.27
C ASN A 14 11.69 10.86 -11.46
N PRO A 15 11.39 9.64 -11.93
CA PRO A 15 12.12 9.04 -13.05
C PRO A 15 11.92 9.78 -14.38
N TYR A 16 10.92 10.65 -14.47
CA TYR A 16 10.63 11.45 -15.67
C TYR A 16 11.35 12.81 -15.69
N ASP A 17 12.00 13.19 -14.60
CA ASP A 17 12.80 14.40 -14.49
C ASP A 17 14.27 14.03 -14.23
N PRO A 18 15.14 14.07 -15.26
CA PRO A 18 16.54 13.66 -15.15
C PRO A 18 17.34 14.44 -14.11
N ASP A 19 16.96 15.69 -13.82
CA ASP A 19 17.63 16.55 -12.85
C ASP A 19 17.13 16.28 -11.42
N PHE A 20 16.05 15.51 -11.27
CA PHE A 20 15.47 15.12 -9.99
C PHE A 20 16.04 13.79 -9.49
N GLY A 21 17.27 13.85 -8.97
CA GLY A 21 17.91 12.71 -8.32
C GLY A 21 17.21 12.23 -7.05
N PRO A 22 17.40 10.95 -6.65
CA PRO A 22 16.78 10.38 -5.46
C PRO A 22 17.31 11.07 -4.20
N ARG A 23 16.41 11.50 -3.30
CA ARG A 23 16.78 12.20 -2.07
C ARG A 23 15.75 12.00 -0.96
N MET A 24 16.17 12.26 0.28
CA MET A 24 15.24 12.42 1.39
C MET A 24 14.88 13.90 1.53
N GLN A 25 13.59 14.20 1.61
CA GLN A 25 13.09 15.55 1.84
C GLN A 25 12.29 15.60 3.14
N GLU A 26 12.55 16.62 3.97
CA GLU A 26 11.86 16.78 5.25
C GLU A 26 10.69 17.76 5.13
N TYR A 27 9.57 17.40 5.75
CA TYR A 27 8.38 18.22 5.91
C TYR A 27 8.00 18.25 7.38
N ILE A 28 7.55 19.41 7.85
CA ILE A 28 7.17 19.62 9.25
C ILE A 28 5.67 19.88 9.31
N LEU A 29 4.96 19.09 10.11
CA LEU A 29 3.53 19.27 10.33
C LEU A 29 3.20 19.23 11.82
N GLU A 30 2.23 20.05 12.21
CA GLU A 30 1.55 19.91 13.49
C GLU A 30 0.58 18.71 13.44
N GLU A 31 0.75 17.78 14.38
CA GLU A 31 -0.11 16.62 14.54
C GLU A 31 -1.55 17.03 14.90
N THR A 32 -2.54 16.34 14.34
CA THR A 32 -3.94 16.52 14.75
C THR A 32 -4.49 15.24 15.40
N PRO A 33 -5.55 15.33 16.22
CA PRO A 33 -6.13 14.15 16.84
C PRO A 33 -6.52 13.09 15.80
N ARG A 34 -6.01 11.87 15.98
CA ARG A 34 -6.25 10.72 15.09
C ARG A 34 -5.75 10.94 13.64
N MET A 35 -4.77 11.81 13.43
CA MET A 35 -4.13 11.99 12.13
C MET A 35 -3.56 10.65 11.62
N THR A 36 -3.88 10.32 10.39
CA THR A 36 -3.31 9.17 9.67
C THR A 36 -2.22 9.64 8.72
N LEU A 37 -1.38 8.72 8.23
CA LEU A 37 -0.43 9.07 7.17
C LEU A 37 -1.12 9.52 5.88
N PHE A 38 -2.34 9.06 5.60
CA PHE A 38 -3.15 9.59 4.50
C PHE A 38 -3.39 11.10 4.70
N THR A 39 -3.94 11.50 5.84
CA THR A 39 -4.20 12.92 6.13
C THR A 39 -2.92 13.75 6.11
N ALA A 40 -1.83 13.24 6.69
CA ALA A 40 -0.54 13.93 6.70
C ALA A 40 0.03 14.14 5.29
N LEU A 41 0.07 13.08 4.46
CA LEU A 41 0.59 13.15 3.10
C LEU A 41 -0.26 14.02 2.18
N THR A 42 -1.59 13.97 2.33
CA THR A 42 -2.51 14.88 1.63
C THR A 42 -2.21 16.34 1.99
N ARG A 43 -2.05 16.66 3.29
CA ARG A 43 -1.69 18.02 3.71
C ARG A 43 -0.33 18.46 3.18
N ILE A 44 0.68 17.60 3.20
CA ILE A 44 1.99 17.91 2.60
C ILE A 44 1.81 18.25 1.11
N ARG A 45 1.06 17.44 0.36
CA ARG A 45 0.81 17.69 -1.05
C ARG A 45 0.07 19.00 -1.30
N GLU A 46 -0.97 19.28 -0.52
CA GLU A 46 -1.85 20.45 -0.74
C GLU A 46 -1.23 21.76 -0.24
N GLU A 47 -0.53 21.73 0.89
CA GLU A 47 -0.08 22.93 1.61
C GLU A 47 1.41 23.26 1.34
N MET A 48 2.23 22.27 0.96
CA MET A 48 3.70 22.42 0.92
C MET A 48 4.34 22.04 -0.41
N ASP A 49 3.96 20.91 -1.01
CA ASP A 49 4.62 20.36 -2.18
C ASP A 49 3.67 19.53 -3.08
N PRO A 50 3.02 20.16 -4.07
CA PRO A 50 2.06 19.48 -4.95
C PRO A 50 2.69 18.44 -5.88
N SER A 51 4.02 18.38 -5.97
CA SER A 51 4.72 17.38 -6.79
C SER A 51 4.82 16.01 -6.12
N LEU A 52 4.49 15.90 -4.83
CA LEU A 52 4.66 14.66 -4.06
C LEU A 52 3.74 13.54 -4.57
N GLN A 53 4.32 12.46 -5.09
CA GLN A 53 3.61 11.31 -5.66
C GLN A 53 3.39 10.18 -4.62
N PHE A 54 2.16 9.67 -4.57
CA PHE A 54 1.74 8.56 -3.70
C PHE A 54 0.35 8.10 -4.11
N ASP A 55 0.02 6.86 -3.78
CA ASP A 55 -1.26 6.23 -4.14
C ASP A 55 -2.18 6.07 -2.93
N PHE A 56 -3.39 6.63 -3.03
CA PHE A 56 -4.48 6.39 -2.09
C PHE A 56 -5.80 6.28 -2.85
N VAL A 57 -6.60 5.26 -2.52
CA VAL A 57 -7.94 5.07 -3.11
C VAL A 57 -9.01 5.02 -2.02
N CYS A 58 -9.17 3.88 -1.33
CA CYS A 58 -10.31 3.68 -0.41
C CYS A 58 -10.26 4.47 0.90
N ARG A 59 -9.05 4.81 1.38
CA ARG A 59 -8.81 5.50 2.66
C ARG A 59 -9.28 4.73 3.91
N SER A 60 -9.62 3.45 3.77
CA SER A 60 -10.22 2.60 4.81
C SER A 60 -9.56 1.23 4.97
N ALA A 61 -8.36 1.06 4.39
CA ALA A 61 -7.57 -0.19 4.41
C ALA A 61 -8.25 -1.41 3.77
N VAL A 62 -9.00 -1.17 2.69
CA VAL A 62 -9.68 -2.23 1.90
C VAL A 62 -9.00 -2.47 0.55
N CYS A 63 -8.55 -1.43 -0.15
CA CYS A 63 -8.05 -1.56 -1.54
C CYS A 63 -6.56 -1.93 -1.70
N GLY A 64 -5.79 -1.99 -0.61
CA GLY A 64 -4.34 -2.29 -0.66
C GLY A 64 -3.40 -1.19 -1.23
N SER A 65 -3.89 -0.28 -2.07
CA SER A 65 -3.09 0.74 -2.81
C SER A 65 -2.06 1.55 -2.02
N CYS A 66 -2.30 1.90 -0.76
CA CYS A 66 -1.44 2.83 -0.01
C CYS A 66 -0.30 2.18 0.80
N ALA A 67 0.15 1.00 0.38
CA ALA A 67 1.25 0.30 1.04
C ALA A 67 2.58 1.01 0.77
N MET A 68 3.35 1.25 1.83
CA MET A 68 4.68 1.86 1.76
C MET A 68 5.50 1.46 2.98
N LEU A 69 6.80 1.72 2.97
CA LEU A 69 7.62 1.56 4.16
C LEU A 69 7.42 2.76 5.10
N VAL A 70 7.01 2.47 6.33
CA VAL A 70 6.86 3.43 7.42
C VAL A 70 7.83 3.04 8.52
N ASN A 71 8.84 3.87 8.76
CA ASN A 71 9.93 3.59 9.70
C ASN A 71 10.54 2.20 9.46
N GLY A 72 10.82 1.88 8.19
CA GLY A 72 11.42 0.60 7.77
C GLY A 72 10.47 -0.60 7.73
N HIS A 73 9.18 -0.43 8.05
CA HIS A 73 8.21 -1.52 8.06
C HIS A 73 7.12 -1.31 7.01
N PRO A 74 6.75 -2.32 6.19
CA PRO A 74 5.67 -2.18 5.23
C PRO A 74 4.33 -2.07 5.97
N ARG A 75 3.61 -0.97 5.72
CA ARG A 75 2.32 -0.67 6.34
C ARG A 75 1.38 -0.02 5.33
N LEU A 76 0.08 -0.19 5.56
CA LEU A 76 -0.95 0.60 4.87
C LEU A 76 -1.01 1.99 5.49
N ALA A 77 -0.67 3.02 4.71
CA ALA A 77 -0.60 4.40 5.21
C ALA A 77 -1.96 4.92 5.70
N CYS A 78 -3.07 4.58 5.05
CA CYS A 78 -4.39 5.12 5.41
C CYS A 78 -4.92 4.67 6.79
N ARG A 79 -4.44 3.54 7.32
CA ARG A 79 -4.77 3.08 8.70
C ARG A 79 -3.68 3.37 9.72
N THR A 80 -2.52 3.82 9.28
CA THR A 80 -1.39 4.07 10.18
C THR A 80 -1.57 5.45 10.79
N ARG A 81 -1.75 5.49 12.11
CA ARG A 81 -1.94 6.74 12.85
C ARG A 81 -0.60 7.30 13.31
N THR A 82 -0.44 8.61 13.23
CA THR A 82 0.80 9.28 13.61
C THR A 82 1.06 9.20 15.11
N ASP A 83 0.01 9.11 15.93
CA ASP A 83 0.11 8.98 17.40
C ASP A 83 0.67 7.61 17.85
N GLN A 84 0.75 6.65 16.94
CA GLN A 84 1.39 5.34 17.15
C GLN A 84 2.85 5.31 16.67
N LEU A 85 3.35 6.43 16.13
CA LEU A 85 4.69 6.56 15.56
C LEU A 85 5.57 7.52 16.39
N SER A 86 6.88 7.42 16.17
CA SER A 86 7.88 8.38 16.65
C SER A 86 7.65 9.77 16.05
N GLN A 87 8.21 10.79 16.70
CA GLN A 87 8.11 12.18 16.22
C GLN A 87 8.73 12.38 14.83
N LYS A 88 9.82 11.66 14.53
CA LYS A 88 10.37 11.54 13.17
C LYS A 88 9.75 10.32 12.49
N ILE A 89 9.09 10.54 11.35
CA ILE A 89 8.45 9.52 10.52
C ILE A 89 9.22 9.45 9.20
N VAL A 90 9.79 8.29 8.89
CA VAL A 90 10.55 8.05 7.66
C VAL A 90 9.70 7.22 6.70
N LEU A 91 9.48 7.73 5.49
CA LEU A 91 8.64 7.09 4.47
C LEU A 91 9.47 6.77 3.23
N HIS A 92 9.39 5.52 2.76
CA HIS A 92 10.01 5.06 1.51
C HIS A 92 8.99 4.30 0.66
N PRO A 93 9.16 4.25 -0.67
CA PRO A 93 8.35 3.40 -1.52
C PRO A 93 8.43 1.94 -1.08
N LEU A 94 7.42 1.17 -1.44
CA LEU A 94 7.41 -0.26 -1.15
C LEU A 94 8.49 -0.95 -2.02
N PRO A 95 9.49 -1.64 -1.42
CA PRO A 95 10.57 -2.26 -2.17
C PRO A 95 10.07 -3.45 -3.00
N PHE A 96 10.91 -3.98 -3.89
CA PHE A 96 10.62 -5.02 -4.90
C PHE A 96 9.71 -4.59 -6.06
N PHE A 97 8.76 -3.69 -5.82
CA PHE A 97 7.88 -3.20 -6.89
C PHE A 97 8.55 -2.14 -7.75
N ARG A 98 8.14 -2.07 -9.03
CA ARG A 98 8.63 -1.05 -9.96
C ARG A 98 8.24 0.34 -9.45
N LEU A 99 9.24 1.19 -9.22
CA LEU A 99 9.04 2.57 -8.79
C LEU A 99 8.44 3.42 -9.91
N ILE A 100 7.32 4.08 -9.63
CA ILE A 100 6.70 5.06 -10.54
C ILE A 100 7.18 6.48 -10.20
N GLY A 101 7.28 6.79 -8.90
CA GLY A 101 7.83 8.05 -8.41
C GLY A 101 7.50 8.29 -6.94
N ASP A 102 8.43 8.89 -6.20
CA ASP A 102 8.36 9.13 -4.76
C ASP A 102 7.94 7.87 -3.96
N LEU A 103 6.71 7.83 -3.48
CA LEU A 103 6.14 6.71 -2.71
C LEU A 103 5.23 5.80 -3.55
N SER A 104 5.01 6.13 -4.83
CA SER A 104 4.16 5.39 -5.77
C SER A 104 4.94 4.29 -6.48
N VAL A 105 4.38 3.08 -6.45
CA VAL A 105 4.97 1.89 -7.08
C VAL A 105 3.89 1.08 -7.78
N ASP A 106 4.28 0.32 -8.79
CA ASP A 106 3.37 -0.55 -9.53
C ASP A 106 3.20 -1.91 -8.84
N THR A 107 2.27 -1.97 -7.90
CA THR A 107 1.80 -3.24 -7.30
C THR A 107 0.83 -3.98 -8.20
N GLY A 108 -0.03 -3.25 -8.93
CA GLY A 108 -1.14 -3.82 -9.69
C GLY A 108 -0.69 -4.74 -10.82
N SER A 109 0.29 -4.32 -11.62
CA SER A 109 0.80 -5.16 -12.71
C SER A 109 1.42 -6.46 -12.19
N TRP A 110 2.16 -6.38 -11.07
CA TRP A 110 2.77 -7.55 -10.46
C TRP A 110 1.73 -8.56 -9.94
N PHE A 111 0.68 -8.09 -9.26
CA PHE A 111 -0.38 -8.97 -8.77
C PHE A 111 -1.23 -9.55 -9.91
N ALA A 112 -1.47 -8.79 -10.99
CA ALA A 112 -2.12 -9.31 -12.18
C ALA A 112 -1.30 -10.46 -12.81
N GLU A 113 0.01 -10.27 -12.99
CA GLU A 113 0.91 -11.32 -13.48
C GLU A 113 0.94 -12.54 -12.54
N MET A 114 0.95 -12.30 -11.22
CA MET A 114 0.89 -13.37 -10.21
C MET A 114 -0.41 -14.17 -10.35
N ALA A 115 -1.55 -13.51 -10.44
CA ALA A 115 -2.87 -14.14 -10.59
C ALA A 115 -2.93 -15.00 -11.88
N HIS A 116 -2.37 -14.50 -12.98
CA HIS A 116 -2.25 -15.28 -14.22
C HIS A 116 -1.31 -16.48 -14.07
N ARG A 117 -0.15 -16.30 -13.44
CA ARG A 117 0.85 -17.36 -13.25
C ARG A 117 0.32 -18.54 -12.41
N VAL A 118 -0.50 -18.27 -11.40
CA VAL A 118 -1.05 -19.30 -10.51
C VAL A 118 -2.45 -19.76 -10.92
N GLU A 119 -2.96 -19.25 -12.04
CA GLU A 119 -4.30 -19.51 -12.54
C GLU A 119 -5.39 -19.24 -11.50
N SER A 120 -5.35 -18.06 -10.88
CA SER A 120 -6.22 -17.62 -9.77
C SER A 120 -7.68 -17.36 -10.21
N TRP A 121 -8.34 -18.41 -10.68
CA TRP A 121 -9.76 -18.47 -11.04
C TRP A 121 -10.28 -19.88 -10.72
N VAL A 122 -11.61 -20.05 -10.75
CA VAL A 122 -12.22 -21.37 -10.53
C VAL A 122 -11.98 -22.27 -11.73
N HIS A 123 -11.37 -23.43 -11.52
CA HIS A 123 -11.17 -24.44 -12.55
C HIS A 123 -12.33 -25.43 -12.49
N THR A 124 -13.19 -25.42 -13.50
CA THR A 124 -14.34 -26.33 -13.56
C THR A 124 -14.64 -26.74 -14.99
N ALA A 125 -15.02 -28.00 -15.17
CA ALA A 125 -15.55 -28.53 -16.42
C ALA A 125 -17.08 -28.39 -16.53
N LYS A 126 -17.75 -27.94 -15.46
CA LYS A 126 -19.22 -27.77 -15.44
C LYS A 126 -19.59 -26.53 -16.27
N ALA A 127 -20.60 -26.67 -17.12
CA ALA A 127 -21.19 -25.52 -17.81
C ALA A 127 -21.94 -24.63 -16.81
N PHE A 128 -21.67 -23.33 -16.82
CA PHE A 128 -22.37 -22.37 -15.98
C PHE A 128 -23.82 -22.18 -16.47
N ASN A 129 -24.79 -22.37 -15.59
CA ASN A 129 -26.19 -22.05 -15.83
C ASN A 129 -26.63 -20.95 -14.85
N PRO A 130 -26.88 -19.71 -15.31
CA PRO A 130 -27.27 -18.60 -14.44
C PRO A 130 -28.67 -18.77 -13.82
N ASP A 131 -29.51 -19.66 -14.35
CA ASP A 131 -30.88 -19.91 -13.86
C ASP A 131 -30.96 -21.09 -12.87
N ALA A 132 -29.86 -21.82 -12.66
CA ALA A 132 -29.81 -22.93 -11.70
C ALA A 132 -29.63 -22.42 -10.26
N GLU A 133 -30.18 -23.15 -9.29
CA GLU A 133 -29.81 -22.95 -7.87
C GLU A 133 -28.32 -23.22 -7.66
N GLU A 134 -27.72 -22.50 -6.73
CA GLU A 134 -26.31 -22.66 -6.38
C GLU A 134 -26.01 -24.04 -5.78
N GLU A 135 -24.80 -24.54 -6.02
CA GLU A 135 -24.32 -25.72 -5.33
C GLU A 135 -24.14 -25.41 -3.84
N ARG A 136 -24.71 -26.25 -2.97
CA ARG A 136 -24.59 -26.07 -1.52
C ARG A 136 -23.15 -26.29 -1.07
N MET A 137 -22.57 -25.28 -0.44
CA MET A 137 -21.27 -25.35 0.22
C MET A 137 -21.47 -25.38 1.75
N PRO A 138 -20.82 -26.31 2.47
CA PRO A 138 -20.76 -26.27 3.93
C PRO A 138 -20.16 -24.97 4.46
N ASN A 139 -20.65 -24.49 5.61
CA ASN A 139 -20.20 -23.21 6.17
C ASN A 139 -18.71 -23.22 6.57
N ASP A 140 -18.22 -24.34 7.09
CA ASP A 140 -16.82 -24.51 7.46
C ASP A 140 -15.89 -24.45 6.22
N GLU A 141 -16.30 -25.05 5.11
CA GLU A 141 -15.60 -24.96 3.83
C GLU A 141 -15.61 -23.52 3.29
N ALA A 142 -16.77 -22.86 3.27
CA ALA A 142 -16.91 -21.48 2.83
C ALA A 142 -16.04 -20.52 3.66
N LEU A 143 -15.98 -20.72 4.98
CA LEU A 143 -15.15 -19.91 5.88
C LEU A 143 -13.65 -20.15 5.66
N ALA A 144 -13.24 -21.39 5.37
CA ALA A 144 -11.85 -21.72 5.07
C ALA A 144 -11.38 -21.03 3.76
N VAL A 145 -12.24 -20.97 2.74
CA VAL A 145 -11.96 -20.20 1.51
C VAL A 145 -11.94 -18.70 1.81
N TYR A 146 -12.96 -18.19 2.49
CA TYR A 146 -13.10 -16.78 2.79
C TYR A 146 -11.92 -16.22 3.58
N GLU A 147 -11.37 -16.97 4.54
CA GLU A 147 -10.21 -16.49 5.31
C GLU A 147 -9.01 -16.16 4.42
N LEU A 148 -8.75 -16.98 3.40
CA LEU A 148 -7.62 -16.82 2.48
C LEU A 148 -7.91 -15.79 1.36
N ASP A 149 -9.17 -15.72 0.92
CA ASP A 149 -9.63 -14.79 -0.13
C ASP A 149 -9.69 -13.32 0.35
N ARG A 150 -9.44 -13.06 1.63
CA ARG A 150 -9.34 -11.71 2.20
C ARG A 150 -8.06 -10.96 1.82
N CYS A 151 -7.18 -11.55 1.02
CA CYS A 151 -6.04 -10.85 0.47
C CYS A 151 -6.50 -9.63 -0.33
N ILE A 152 -5.95 -8.46 -0.03
CA ILE A 152 -6.26 -7.20 -0.73
C ILE A 152 -5.10 -6.75 -1.63
N GLU A 153 -4.18 -7.66 -1.94
CA GLU A 153 -3.07 -7.43 -2.87
C GLU A 153 -2.23 -6.17 -2.54
N CYS A 154 -2.06 -5.87 -1.25
CA CYS A 154 -1.36 -4.66 -0.83
C CYS A 154 0.17 -4.72 -1.01
N GLY A 155 0.74 -5.89 -1.33
CA GLY A 155 2.18 -6.06 -1.52
C GLY A 155 3.03 -6.03 -0.23
N CYS A 156 2.48 -5.73 0.95
CA CYS A 156 3.26 -5.65 2.19
C CYS A 156 4.01 -6.95 2.53
N CYS A 157 3.40 -8.12 2.28
CA CYS A 157 4.04 -9.42 2.52
C CYS A 157 5.23 -9.67 1.59
N VAL A 158 5.12 -9.26 0.31
CA VAL A 158 6.19 -9.35 -0.68
C VAL A 158 7.33 -8.41 -0.31
N ALA A 159 6.99 -7.18 0.06
CA ALA A 159 7.94 -6.16 0.51
C ALA A 159 8.71 -6.57 1.77
N ALA A 160 8.05 -7.25 2.71
CA ALA A 160 8.67 -7.77 3.93
C ALA A 160 9.56 -9.00 3.69
N CYS A 161 9.32 -9.73 2.60
CA CYS A 161 10.00 -10.99 2.32
C CYS A 161 11.42 -10.74 1.80
N VAL A 162 12.41 -10.88 2.67
CA VAL A 162 13.84 -10.73 2.31
C VAL A 162 14.23 -11.63 1.13
N THR A 163 13.71 -12.85 1.07
CA THR A 163 13.95 -13.75 -0.06
C THR A 163 13.40 -13.20 -1.38
N ALA A 164 12.26 -12.51 -1.37
CA ALA A 164 11.75 -11.86 -2.57
C ALA A 164 12.64 -10.68 -2.98
N GLN A 165 13.17 -9.92 -2.01
CA GLN A 165 14.07 -8.79 -2.26
C GLN A 165 15.45 -9.18 -2.81
N MET A 166 15.91 -10.41 -2.52
CA MET A 166 17.25 -10.89 -2.89
C MET A 166 17.29 -11.67 -4.22
N ARG A 167 16.13 -11.94 -4.84
CA ARG A 167 16.10 -12.65 -6.12
C ARG A 167 16.37 -11.65 -7.24
N ASP A 168 17.51 -11.84 -7.90
CA ASP A 168 17.94 -11.13 -9.11
C ASP A 168 16.90 -11.22 -10.24
#